data_AF-A0AAD0UEY7-F1
#
_entry.id   AF-A0AAD0UEY7-F1
#
_cell.length_a   1.000
_cell.length_b   1.000
_cell.length_c   1.000
_cell.angle_alpha   90.00
_cell.angle_beta   90.00
_cell.angle_gamma   90.00
#
_symmetry.space_group_name_H-M   'P 1'
#
loop_
_entity.id
_entity.type
_entity.pdbx_description
1 polymer ?
#
loop_
_entity_poly.entity_id
_entity_poly.type
_entity_poly.pdbx_seq_one_letter_code
_entity_poly.pdbx_strand_id
1 'polypeptide(L)'
;MAKLQLEDKSVKEFVFEFPLYAPLSGNALQIGGFIQEMRSGETMRFDSYCPNCCQDTTWVRAEDPFLDHVNAELTGMQLAFGRADDLSRVWIDNSRHYAVTYQCSRVLEHHFHAYFAVSSNPTSGNYEIVKCGQIPSLLSMKKPLKAHEALLDKEARSEFREALLLSAHGNNIAAFLHLRRILEKLVDIAAVEKGREDPSFDAVAYSRGSFGEKVGLVKDRVPEFLNNTPQLYSILSEGLHQWSNERCGAVIDLMELAIDLILKKVAEEKLRKSEEERTRIALQKLASQMPARPT
;
A
#
# COMPACT_ATOMS: atom_id res chain seq x y z
N MET A 1 -11.71 -12.45 13.35
CA MET A 1 -10.75 -11.32 13.26
C MET A 1 -10.15 -11.12 14.64
N ALA A 2 -8.82 -11.07 14.76
CA ALA A 2 -8.16 -10.74 16.02
C ALA A 2 -8.56 -9.31 16.46
N LYS A 3 -8.90 -9.12 17.73
CA LYS A 3 -9.21 -7.79 18.28
C LYS A 3 -7.90 -7.08 18.59
N LEU A 4 -7.64 -5.96 17.92
CA LEU A 4 -6.47 -5.12 18.18
C LEU A 4 -6.78 -4.19 19.36
N GLN A 5 -5.82 -4.06 20.28
CA GLN A 5 -5.95 -3.21 21.47
C GLN A 5 -5.55 -1.77 21.14
N LEU A 6 -6.25 -0.81 21.75
CA LEU A 6 -6.04 0.63 21.52
C LEU A 6 -4.67 1.14 21.99
N GLU A 7 -4.06 0.46 22.95
CA GLU A 7 -2.81 0.87 23.63
C GLU A 7 -1.58 0.91 22.70
N ASP A 8 -1.66 0.28 21.52
CA ASP A 8 -0.54 0.14 20.58
C ASP A 8 -0.68 0.97 19.30
N LYS A 9 -1.67 1.88 19.20
CA LYS A 9 -1.98 2.58 17.95
C LYS A 9 -2.05 4.09 18.11
N SER A 10 -1.29 4.81 17.29
CA SER A 10 -1.41 6.27 17.19
C SER A 10 -2.63 6.68 16.38
N VAL A 11 -3.14 7.89 16.60
CA VAL A 11 -4.21 8.47 15.78
C VAL A 11 -3.80 8.55 14.31
N LYS A 12 -2.53 8.88 14.02
CA LYS A 12 -2.00 8.89 12.65
C LYS A 12 -2.22 7.55 11.97
N GLU A 13 -1.72 6.48 12.59
CA GLU A 13 -1.81 5.13 12.05
C GLU A 13 -3.26 4.74 11.82
N PHE A 14 -4.13 5.00 12.80
CA PHE A 14 -5.55 4.67 12.70
C PHE A 14 -6.26 5.39 11.54
N VAL A 15 -6.00 6.68 11.38
CA VAL A 15 -6.65 7.53 10.37
C VAL A 15 -6.12 7.23 8.97
N PHE A 16 -4.79 7.21 8.78
CA PHE A 16 -4.17 7.20 7.45
C PHE A 16 -3.75 5.82 6.94
N GLU A 17 -3.51 4.85 7.83
CA GLU A 17 -2.84 3.59 7.46
C GLU A 17 -3.70 2.35 7.78
N PHE A 18 -4.55 2.45 8.79
CA PHE A 18 -5.34 1.32 9.28
C PHE A 18 -6.41 0.88 8.27
N PRO A 19 -6.64 -0.43 8.08
CA PRO A 19 -7.63 -0.93 7.14
C PRO A 19 -9.06 -0.56 7.55
N LEU A 20 -9.95 -0.46 6.56
CA LEU A 20 -11.37 -0.31 6.82
C LEU A 20 -11.94 -1.55 7.52
N TYR A 21 -12.92 -1.34 8.40
CA TYR A 21 -13.67 -2.38 9.10
C TYR A 21 -12.90 -3.19 10.16
N ALA A 22 -11.61 -2.94 10.34
CA ALA A 22 -10.86 -3.53 11.44
C ALA A 22 -11.25 -2.83 12.77
N PRO A 23 -11.72 -3.59 13.78
CA PRO A 23 -12.10 -3.01 15.07
C PRO A 23 -10.88 -2.76 15.96
N LEU A 24 -10.87 -1.59 16.60
CA LEU A 24 -9.97 -1.25 17.69
C LEU A 24 -10.78 -1.27 18.99
N SER A 25 -10.41 -2.12 19.93
CA SER A 25 -11.13 -2.29 21.20
C SER A 25 -10.46 -1.53 22.34
N GLY A 26 -11.26 -0.96 23.23
CA GLY A 26 -10.80 -0.31 24.45
C GLY A 26 -11.94 -0.08 25.44
N ASN A 27 -11.61 0.32 26.67
CA ASN A 27 -12.63 0.77 27.62
C ASN A 27 -13.20 2.15 27.22
N ALA A 28 -14.24 2.60 27.94
CA ALA A 28 -14.90 3.88 27.66
C ALA A 28 -13.93 5.07 27.63
N LEU A 29 -13.05 5.15 28.64
CA LEU A 29 -12.10 6.26 28.78
C LEU A 29 -11.08 6.29 27.64
N GLN A 30 -10.57 5.12 27.26
CA GLN A 30 -9.61 4.94 26.16
C GLN A 30 -10.21 5.38 24.83
N ILE A 31 -11.38 4.84 24.47
CA ILE A 31 -12.05 5.16 23.21
C ILE A 31 -12.48 6.62 23.18
N GLY A 32 -12.99 7.14 24.29
CA GLY A 32 -13.36 8.54 24.43
C GLY A 32 -12.17 9.48 24.22
N GLY A 33 -11.05 9.24 24.92
CA GLY A 33 -9.83 10.02 24.76
C GLY A 33 -9.29 9.99 23.32
N PHE A 34 -9.33 8.83 22.68
CA PHE A 34 -8.88 8.65 21.29
C PHE A 34 -9.75 9.44 20.29
N ILE A 35 -11.07 9.44 20.49
CA ILE A 35 -12.00 10.25 19.67
C ILE A 35 -11.79 11.74 19.94
N GLN A 36 -11.58 12.14 21.20
CA GLN A 36 -11.29 13.52 21.54
C GLN A 36 -10.00 14.00 20.87
N GLU A 37 -8.94 13.20 20.92
CA GLU A 37 -7.66 13.48 20.26
C GLU A 37 -7.82 13.65 18.74
N MET A 38 -8.64 12.81 18.09
CA MET A 38 -9.01 12.97 16.67
C MET A 38 -9.81 14.26 16.38
N ARG A 39 -10.57 14.77 17.36
CA ARG A 39 -11.46 15.94 17.19
C ARG A 39 -10.77 17.26 17.53
N SER A 40 -10.03 17.34 18.63
CA SER A 40 -9.56 18.58 19.24
C SER A 40 -8.33 19.22 18.58
N GLY A 41 -7.95 18.78 17.38
CA GLY A 41 -6.60 19.00 16.87
C GLY A 41 -6.40 20.27 16.06
N GLU A 42 -6.31 21.45 16.69
CA GLU A 42 -5.59 22.61 16.13
C GLU A 42 -4.10 22.28 15.85
N THR A 43 -3.59 21.17 16.40
CA THR A 43 -2.20 20.71 16.30
C THR A 43 -2.02 19.40 15.53
N MET A 44 -3.09 18.77 15.03
CA MET A 44 -2.99 17.47 14.33
C MET A 44 -2.48 17.67 12.90
N ARG A 45 -1.18 17.46 12.74
CA ARG A 45 -0.46 17.52 11.47
C ARG A 45 0.16 16.16 11.20
N PHE A 46 -0.21 15.57 10.06
CA PHE A 46 0.29 14.25 9.68
C PHE A 46 0.94 14.31 8.30
N ASP A 47 2.20 13.90 8.24
CA ASP A 47 2.87 13.74 6.96
C ASP A 47 2.41 12.45 6.29
N SER A 48 1.85 12.61 5.09
CA SER A 48 1.42 11.52 4.22
C SER A 48 1.34 11.99 2.77
N TYR A 49 1.18 11.06 1.84
CA TYR A 49 1.09 11.38 0.41
C TYR A 49 -0.28 11.98 0.06
N CYS A 50 -0.26 13.00 -0.80
CA CYS A 50 -1.48 13.59 -1.35
C CYS A 50 -1.71 13.09 -2.79
N PRO A 51 -2.79 12.33 -3.07
CA PRO A 51 -3.07 11.83 -4.41
C PRO A 51 -3.33 12.92 -5.44
N ASN A 52 -3.87 14.05 -5.00
CA ASN A 52 -4.20 15.16 -5.90
C ASN A 52 -2.97 16.02 -6.21
N CYS A 53 -2.09 16.24 -5.24
CA CYS A 53 -0.81 16.95 -5.46
C CYS A 53 0.24 16.07 -6.15
N CYS A 54 0.06 14.74 -6.12
CA CYS A 54 1.04 13.75 -6.55
C CYS A 54 2.38 13.78 -5.79
N GLN A 55 2.36 14.13 -4.50
CA GLN A 55 3.57 14.27 -3.69
C GLN A 55 3.24 14.28 -2.20
N ASP A 56 4.28 14.13 -1.38
CA ASP A 56 4.18 14.16 0.07
C ASP A 56 3.75 15.56 0.55
N THR A 57 2.90 15.59 1.57
CA THR A 57 2.33 16.80 2.17
C THR A 57 2.12 16.60 3.66
N THR A 58 1.94 17.70 4.37
CA THR A 58 1.37 17.67 5.72
C THR A 58 -0.13 17.85 5.61
N TRP A 59 -0.90 16.86 6.10
CA TRP A 59 -2.34 16.93 6.26
C TRP A 59 -2.64 17.63 7.58
N VAL A 60 -3.43 18.70 7.53
CA VAL A 60 -3.83 19.52 8.68
C VAL A 60 -5.32 19.30 8.90
N ARG A 61 -5.80 19.24 10.13
CA ARG A 61 -7.24 19.19 10.39
C ARG A 61 -7.92 20.38 9.71
N ALA A 62 -8.94 20.12 8.89
CA ALA A 62 -9.81 21.18 8.40
C ALA A 62 -10.73 21.60 9.54
N GLU A 63 -10.68 22.88 9.90
CA GLU A 63 -11.62 23.47 10.85
C GLU A 63 -13.04 23.35 10.28
N ASP A 64 -13.97 22.91 11.11
CA ASP A 64 -15.39 23.06 10.83
C ASP A 64 -15.98 23.87 12.00
N PRO A 65 -15.94 25.21 11.94
CA PRO A 65 -16.28 26.05 13.08
C PRO A 65 -17.68 25.78 13.64
N PHE A 66 -18.61 25.34 12.79
CA PHE A 66 -19.96 25.00 13.20
C PHE A 66 -20.00 23.66 13.94
N LEU A 67 -19.48 22.59 13.33
CA LEU A 67 -19.44 21.29 13.99
C LEU A 67 -18.54 21.32 15.22
N ASP A 68 -17.39 21.98 15.17
CA ASP A 68 -16.44 22.09 16.27
C ASP A 68 -17.03 22.88 17.44
N HIS A 69 -17.77 23.97 17.18
CA HIS A 69 -18.48 24.72 18.21
C HIS A 69 -19.62 23.90 18.83
N VAL A 70 -20.47 23.28 18.01
CA VAL A 70 -21.56 22.40 18.48
C VAL A 70 -21.00 21.24 19.32
N ASN A 71 -19.91 20.62 18.86
CA ASN A 71 -19.24 19.56 19.59
C ASN A 71 -18.63 20.09 20.91
N ALA A 72 -17.97 21.25 20.89
CA ALA A 72 -17.36 21.85 22.09
C ALA A 72 -18.40 22.23 23.15
N GLU A 73 -19.55 22.80 22.75
CA GLU A 73 -20.65 23.12 23.66
C GLU A 73 -21.32 21.86 24.23
N LEU A 74 -21.58 20.85 23.38
CA LEU A 74 -22.13 19.57 23.81
C LEU A 74 -21.19 18.82 24.75
N THR A 75 -19.88 18.79 24.44
CA THR A 75 -18.85 18.22 25.30
C THR A 75 -18.71 19.00 26.61
N GLY A 76 -18.74 20.34 26.58
CA GLY A 76 -18.70 21.19 27.77
C GLY A 76 -19.90 20.95 28.71
N MET A 77 -21.09 20.80 28.14
CA MET A 77 -22.31 20.46 28.88
C MET A 77 -22.26 19.05 29.47
N GLN A 78 -21.73 18.06 28.73
CA GLN A 78 -21.56 16.69 29.23
C GLN A 78 -20.48 16.56 30.32
N LEU A 79 -19.38 17.30 30.21
CA LEU A 79 -18.32 17.36 31.24
C LEU A 79 -18.83 17.98 32.55
N ALA A 80 -19.74 18.96 32.47
CA ALA A 80 -20.32 19.63 33.63
C ALA A 80 -21.31 18.75 34.42
N PHE A 81 -21.93 17.75 33.79
CA PHE A 81 -23.04 16.98 34.39
C PHE A 81 -22.86 15.44 34.38
N GLY A 82 -21.84 14.87 33.73
CA GLY A 82 -21.64 13.41 33.61
C GLY A 82 -20.66 12.80 34.62
N ARG A 83 -20.80 11.50 34.94
CA ARG A 83 -19.80 10.72 35.72
C ARG A 83 -18.53 10.47 34.89
N ALA A 84 -17.40 10.25 35.56
CA ALA A 84 -16.05 10.23 34.97
C ALA A 84 -15.72 9.01 34.08
N ASP A 85 -16.63 8.04 33.99
CA ASP A 85 -16.41 6.69 33.47
C ASP A 85 -17.19 6.35 32.19
N ASP A 86 -17.84 7.34 31.56
CA ASP A 86 -18.86 7.08 30.54
C ASP A 86 -18.53 7.74 29.18
N LEU A 87 -18.70 6.99 28.09
CA LEU A 87 -18.63 7.49 26.71
C LEU A 87 -19.66 8.59 26.43
N SER A 88 -20.62 8.81 27.34
CA SER A 88 -21.49 9.98 27.37
C SER A 88 -20.76 11.33 27.46
N ARG A 89 -19.43 11.36 27.63
CA ARG A 89 -18.58 12.57 27.59
C ARG A 89 -17.99 12.92 26.23
N VAL A 90 -18.11 12.01 25.25
CA VAL A 90 -17.66 12.26 23.89
C VAL A 90 -18.87 12.18 23.00
N TRP A 91 -19.23 13.28 22.33
CA TRP A 91 -20.32 13.27 21.39
C TRP A 91 -19.96 12.35 20.22
N ILE A 92 -20.46 11.13 20.30
CA ILE A 92 -20.73 10.31 19.14
C ILE A 92 -22.18 10.67 18.82
N ASP A 93 -22.50 11.04 17.57
CA ASP A 93 -23.88 11.30 17.15
C ASP A 93 -24.81 10.21 17.73
N ASN A 94 -26.11 10.47 17.89
CA ASN A 94 -27.07 9.44 18.32
C ASN A 94 -27.00 8.18 17.42
N SER A 95 -26.51 8.33 16.19
CA SER A 95 -26.20 7.25 15.25
C SER A 95 -24.94 6.43 15.58
N ARG A 96 -24.13 6.86 16.56
CA ARG A 96 -22.78 6.39 16.89
C ARG A 96 -21.76 6.46 15.75
N HIS A 97 -21.93 7.42 14.84
CA HIS A 97 -20.98 7.69 13.77
C HIS A 97 -20.32 9.07 13.94
N TYR A 98 -19.10 9.22 13.45
CA TYR A 98 -18.49 10.53 13.30
C TYR A 98 -17.52 10.55 12.11
N ALA A 99 -17.19 11.75 11.65
CA ALA A 99 -16.24 11.97 10.56
C ALA A 99 -15.20 13.01 10.95
N VAL A 100 -14.02 12.89 10.35
CA VAL A 100 -12.97 13.90 10.41
C VAL A 100 -12.53 14.24 9.00
N THR A 101 -12.22 15.51 8.79
CA THR A 101 -11.71 16.05 7.53
C THR A 101 -10.32 16.64 7.75
N TYR A 102 -9.37 16.21 6.95
CA TYR A 102 -8.04 16.81 6.86
C TYR A 102 -7.89 17.51 5.50
N GLN A 103 -7.19 18.62 5.48
CA GLN A 103 -6.84 19.39 4.29
C GLN A 103 -5.35 19.32 4.03
N CYS A 104 -4.97 19.26 2.76
CA CYS A 104 -3.58 19.33 2.35
C CYS A 104 -3.02 20.73 2.60
N SER A 105 -1.92 20.85 3.34
CA SER A 105 -1.25 22.14 3.59
C SER A 105 -0.75 22.86 2.33
N ARG A 106 -0.61 22.15 1.20
CA ARG A 106 -0.12 22.71 -0.06
C ARG A 106 -1.23 23.27 -0.95
N VAL A 107 -2.42 22.68 -0.87
CA VAL A 107 -3.59 23.02 -1.70
C VAL A 107 -4.83 22.74 -0.86
N LEU A 108 -5.48 23.79 -0.35
CA LEU A 108 -6.56 23.68 0.64
C LEU A 108 -7.80 22.98 0.08
N GLU A 109 -8.00 22.97 -1.24
CA GLU A 109 -9.11 22.24 -1.87
C GLU A 109 -8.96 20.71 -1.80
N HIS A 110 -7.76 20.20 -1.52
CA HIS A 110 -7.53 18.76 -1.41
C HIS A 110 -7.85 18.27 -0.01
N HIS A 111 -8.90 17.47 0.09
CA HIS A 111 -9.42 16.95 1.36
C HIS A 111 -9.24 15.44 1.47
N PHE A 112 -9.04 14.99 2.70
CA PHE A 112 -9.11 13.61 3.12
C PHE A 112 -10.20 13.50 4.20
N HIS A 113 -11.20 12.66 3.95
CA HIS A 113 -12.31 12.40 4.84
C HIS A 113 -12.19 10.97 5.37
N ALA A 114 -12.32 10.80 6.68
CA ALA A 114 -12.42 9.49 7.31
C ALA A 114 -13.69 9.41 8.15
N TYR A 115 -14.37 8.27 8.07
CA TYR A 115 -15.64 7.99 8.73
C TYR A 115 -15.47 6.83 9.70
N PHE A 116 -16.05 6.99 10.88
CA PHE A 116 -15.90 6.06 11.98
C PHE A 116 -17.25 5.70 12.57
N ALA A 117 -17.36 4.44 13.01
CA ALA A 117 -18.48 3.93 13.77
C ALA A 117 -17.97 3.44 15.13
N VAL A 118 -18.74 3.69 16.19
CA VAL A 118 -18.43 3.24 17.55
C VAL A 118 -19.55 2.35 18.04
N SER A 119 -19.21 1.20 18.60
CA SER A 119 -20.17 0.27 19.17
C SER A 119 -19.75 -0.18 20.56
N SER A 120 -20.73 -0.52 21.39
CA SER A 120 -20.51 -1.12 22.69
C SER A 120 -20.59 -2.63 22.54
N ASN A 121 -19.64 -3.36 23.10
CA ASN A 121 -19.66 -4.82 23.13
C ASN A 121 -20.33 -5.28 24.44
N PRO A 122 -21.59 -5.77 24.41
CA PRO A 122 -22.36 -6.06 25.63
C PRO A 122 -21.73 -7.17 26.48
N THR A 123 -20.96 -8.07 25.85
CA THR A 123 -20.36 -9.24 26.49
C THR A 123 -19.09 -8.89 27.25
N SER A 124 -18.36 -7.86 26.82
CA SER A 124 -17.09 -7.47 27.45
C SER A 124 -17.16 -6.16 28.24
N GLY A 125 -18.22 -5.37 28.06
CA GLY A 125 -18.30 -4.00 28.61
C GLY A 125 -17.37 -2.99 27.94
N ASN A 126 -16.56 -3.44 26.97
CA ASN A 126 -15.66 -2.61 26.19
C ASN A 126 -16.38 -1.98 24.99
N TYR A 127 -15.72 -1.01 24.39
CA TYR A 127 -16.15 -0.32 23.19
C TYR A 127 -15.22 -0.62 22.03
N GLU A 128 -15.78 -0.62 20.83
CA GLU A 128 -15.07 -0.87 19.58
C GLU A 128 -15.27 0.33 18.66
N ILE A 129 -14.15 0.90 18.18
CA ILE A 129 -14.15 1.90 17.13
C ILE A 129 -13.67 1.28 15.82
N VAL A 130 -14.35 1.59 14.74
CA VAL A 130 -14.09 1.04 13.40
C VAL A 130 -14.05 2.17 12.40
N LYS A 131 -12.99 2.24 11.57
CA LYS A 131 -12.98 3.09 10.39
C LYS A 131 -13.86 2.44 9.31
N CYS A 132 -15.06 2.98 9.09
CA CYS A 132 -16.06 2.41 8.18
C CYS A 132 -16.04 3.03 6.78
N GLY A 133 -15.28 4.09 6.56
CA GLY A 133 -15.08 4.65 5.24
C GLY A 133 -13.96 5.69 5.19
N GLN A 134 -13.47 5.96 3.98
CA GLN A 134 -12.58 7.11 3.73
C GLN A 134 -12.58 7.53 2.26
N ILE A 135 -12.24 8.79 2.01
CA ILE A 135 -12.01 9.36 0.67
C ILE A 135 -10.85 10.34 0.78
N PRO A 136 -9.76 10.23 -0.01
CA PRO A 136 -9.45 9.15 -0.96
C PRO A 136 -9.19 7.78 -0.31
N SER A 137 -9.13 6.72 -1.13
CA SER A 137 -8.85 5.35 -0.64
C SER A 137 -7.45 5.24 -0.04
N LEU A 138 -7.23 4.24 0.83
CA LEU A 138 -5.90 3.96 1.42
C LEU A 138 -4.82 3.79 0.35
N LEU A 139 -5.15 3.09 -0.73
CA LEU A 139 -4.27 2.93 -1.88
C LEU A 139 -3.90 4.28 -2.53
N SER A 140 -4.85 5.21 -2.61
CA SER A 140 -4.60 6.54 -3.17
C SER A 140 -3.75 7.41 -2.23
N MET A 141 -3.85 7.17 -0.92
CA MET A 141 -3.07 7.82 0.12
C MET A 141 -1.65 7.27 0.23
N LYS A 142 -1.36 6.10 -0.37
CA LYS A 142 0.02 5.62 -0.54
C LYS A 142 0.67 6.34 -1.72
N LYS A 143 1.93 6.74 -1.55
CA LYS A 143 2.74 7.24 -2.65
C LYS A 143 2.74 6.19 -3.74
N PRO A 144 2.21 6.50 -4.93
CA PRO A 144 2.16 5.53 -5.98
C PRO A 144 3.60 5.25 -6.36
N LEU A 145 3.91 3.99 -6.56
CA LEU A 145 5.21 3.51 -7.05
C LEU A 145 5.39 3.87 -8.56
N LYS A 146 4.68 4.93 -8.99
CA LYS A 146 4.23 5.30 -10.34
C LYS A 146 5.31 5.69 -11.33
N ALA A 147 6.59 5.67 -10.98
CA ALA A 147 7.61 5.95 -11.98
C ALA A 147 7.70 4.83 -13.03
N HIS A 148 7.22 3.60 -12.75
CA HIS A 148 7.49 2.44 -13.61
C HIS A 148 6.26 1.65 -14.07
N GLU A 149 5.03 1.99 -13.65
CA GLU A 149 3.83 1.27 -14.11
C GLU A 149 3.71 1.26 -15.64
N ALA A 150 4.05 2.38 -16.30
CA ALA A 150 3.99 2.51 -17.76
C ALA A 150 4.90 1.51 -18.50
N LEU A 151 5.96 1.04 -17.84
CA LEU A 151 6.96 0.14 -18.40
C LEU A 151 6.67 -1.34 -18.09
N LEU A 152 5.66 -1.63 -17.25
CA LEU A 152 5.20 -2.98 -16.97
C LEU A 152 4.29 -3.50 -18.08
N ASP A 153 4.33 -4.80 -18.32
CA ASP A 153 3.28 -5.44 -19.10
C ASP A 153 1.93 -5.39 -18.34
N LYS A 154 0.85 -5.59 -19.08
CA LYS A 154 -0.52 -5.42 -18.56
C LYS A 154 -0.81 -6.35 -17.37
N GLU A 155 -0.25 -7.55 -17.40
CA GLU A 155 -0.51 -8.60 -16.41
C GLU A 155 0.23 -8.32 -15.10
N ALA A 156 1.54 -8.04 -15.16
CA ALA A 156 2.34 -7.67 -13.99
C ALA A 156 1.81 -6.41 -13.31
N ARG A 157 1.36 -5.43 -14.10
CA ARG A 157 0.70 -4.22 -13.57
C ARG A 157 -0.60 -4.55 -12.85
N SER A 158 -1.40 -5.47 -13.39
CA SER A 158 -2.67 -5.88 -12.79
C SER A 158 -2.44 -6.59 -11.46
N GLU A 159 -1.55 -7.58 -11.43
CA GLU A 159 -1.20 -8.33 -10.22
C GLU A 159 -0.63 -7.39 -9.14
N PHE A 160 0.23 -6.43 -9.52
CA PHE A 160 0.80 -5.50 -8.56
C PHE A 160 -0.25 -4.57 -7.96
N ARG A 161 -1.13 -4.02 -8.80
CA ARG A 161 -2.25 -3.19 -8.31
C ARG A 161 -3.19 -3.95 -7.39
N GLU A 162 -3.48 -5.20 -7.73
CA GLU A 162 -4.31 -6.07 -6.90
C GLU A 162 -3.64 -6.33 -5.55
N ALA A 163 -2.33 -6.59 -5.52
CA ALA A 163 -1.57 -6.74 -4.28
C ALA A 163 -1.68 -5.50 -3.38
N LEU A 164 -1.46 -4.30 -3.95
CA LEU A 164 -1.55 -3.04 -3.22
C LEU A 164 -2.98 -2.75 -2.72
N LEU A 165 -3.99 -3.11 -3.51
CA LEU A 165 -5.40 -2.95 -3.12
C LEU A 165 -5.76 -3.89 -1.96
N LEU A 166 -5.36 -5.15 -2.06
CA LEU A 166 -5.63 -6.16 -1.03
C LEU A 166 -4.93 -5.82 0.28
N SER A 167 -3.66 -5.39 0.24
CA SER A 167 -2.93 -4.97 1.43
C SER A 167 -3.56 -3.73 2.07
N ALA A 168 -4.00 -2.76 1.27
CA ALA A 168 -4.73 -1.59 1.75
C ALA A 168 -6.06 -1.97 2.44
N HIS A 169 -6.70 -3.06 2.02
CA HIS A 169 -7.88 -3.61 2.70
C HIS A 169 -7.55 -4.59 3.84
N GLY A 170 -6.29 -4.73 4.21
CA GLY A 170 -5.84 -5.64 5.27
C GLY A 170 -5.85 -7.11 4.88
N ASN A 171 -6.03 -7.46 3.61
CA ASN A 171 -5.98 -8.83 3.10
C ASN A 171 -4.55 -9.19 2.66
N ASN A 172 -3.63 -9.23 3.62
CA ASN A 172 -2.19 -9.34 3.37
C ASN A 172 -1.76 -10.71 2.82
N ILE A 173 -2.41 -11.81 3.22
CA ILE A 173 -2.13 -13.14 2.63
C ILE A 173 -2.49 -13.14 1.14
N ALA A 174 -3.60 -12.51 0.76
CA ALA A 174 -3.99 -12.39 -0.64
C ALA A 174 -3.00 -11.47 -1.39
N ALA A 175 -2.56 -10.37 -0.77
CA ALA A 175 -1.51 -9.53 -1.34
C ALA A 175 -0.21 -10.32 -1.62
N PHE A 176 0.23 -11.17 -0.68
CA PHE A 176 1.38 -12.06 -0.85
C PHE A 176 1.24 -12.99 -2.06
N LEU A 177 0.03 -13.50 -2.33
CA LEU A 177 -0.23 -14.37 -3.47
C LEU A 177 0.05 -13.64 -4.79
N HIS A 178 -0.43 -12.41 -4.91
CA HIS A 178 -0.20 -11.58 -6.08
C HIS A 178 1.28 -11.19 -6.22
N LEU A 179 1.96 -10.80 -5.13
CA LEU A 179 3.40 -10.52 -5.16
C LEU A 179 4.24 -11.74 -5.59
N ARG A 180 3.88 -12.94 -5.12
CA ARG A 180 4.52 -14.19 -5.54
C ARG A 180 4.32 -14.47 -7.03
N ARG A 181 3.09 -14.32 -7.54
CA ARG A 181 2.76 -14.51 -8.97
C ARG A 181 3.58 -13.61 -9.87
N ILE A 182 3.83 -12.37 -9.45
CA ILE A 182 4.68 -11.44 -10.19
C ILE A 182 6.09 -12.02 -10.35
N LEU A 183 6.70 -12.52 -9.27
CA LEU A 183 8.04 -13.12 -9.35
C LEU A 183 8.08 -14.34 -10.27
N GLU A 184 7.13 -15.26 -10.10
CA GLU A 184 7.02 -16.46 -10.94
C GLU A 184 6.90 -16.08 -12.42
N LYS A 185 6.03 -15.11 -12.73
CA LYS A 185 5.83 -14.62 -14.09
C LYS A 185 7.08 -13.98 -14.68
N LEU A 186 7.82 -13.19 -13.90
CA LEU A 186 9.06 -12.55 -14.37
C LEU A 186 10.12 -13.60 -14.74
N VAL A 187 10.26 -14.64 -13.92
CA VAL A 187 11.20 -15.74 -14.18
C VAL A 187 10.74 -16.57 -15.38
N ASP A 188 9.44 -16.83 -15.52
CA ASP A 188 8.87 -17.53 -16.67
C ASP A 188 9.06 -16.77 -17.99
N ILE A 189 8.88 -15.44 -17.99
CA ILE A 189 9.16 -14.60 -19.16
C ILE A 189 10.65 -14.70 -19.54
N ALA A 190 11.55 -14.58 -18.56
CA ALA A 190 12.99 -14.70 -18.79
C ALA A 190 13.38 -16.08 -19.35
N ALA A 191 12.73 -17.15 -18.90
CA ALA A 191 12.92 -18.50 -19.41
C ALA A 191 12.46 -18.64 -20.86
N VAL A 192 11.30 -18.07 -21.21
CA VAL A 192 10.78 -18.07 -22.58
C VAL A 192 11.70 -17.29 -23.51
N GLU A 193 12.19 -16.11 -23.09
CA GLU A 193 13.16 -15.33 -23.87
C GLU A 193 14.46 -16.11 -24.08
N LYS A 194 15.01 -16.70 -23.01
CA LYS A 194 16.26 -17.49 -23.09
C LYS A 194 16.11 -18.71 -23.99
N GLY A 195 15.02 -19.46 -23.88
CA GLY A 195 14.77 -20.63 -24.72
C GLY A 195 14.56 -20.32 -26.21
N ARG A 196 14.22 -19.07 -26.57
CA ARG A 196 14.16 -18.63 -27.97
C ARG A 196 15.52 -18.31 -28.57
N GLU A 197 16.46 -17.87 -27.74
CA GLU A 197 17.78 -17.39 -28.16
C GLU A 197 18.87 -18.46 -28.01
N ASP A 198 18.72 -19.37 -27.04
CA ASP A 198 19.70 -20.40 -26.70
C ASP A 198 19.11 -21.80 -26.88
N PRO A 199 19.50 -22.53 -27.96
CA PRO A 199 19.06 -23.91 -28.19
C PRO A 199 19.51 -24.90 -27.10
N SER A 200 20.49 -24.53 -26.26
CA SER A 200 20.98 -25.38 -25.16
C SER A 200 20.16 -25.21 -23.88
N PHE A 201 19.16 -24.32 -23.87
CA PHE A 201 18.29 -24.11 -22.72
C PHE A 201 17.46 -25.37 -22.41
N ASP A 202 17.69 -25.95 -21.22
CA ASP A 202 16.96 -27.12 -20.76
C ASP A 202 15.58 -26.73 -20.20
N ALA A 203 14.59 -26.66 -21.08
CA ALA A 203 13.20 -26.36 -20.73
C ALA A 203 12.58 -27.43 -19.80
N VAL A 204 13.06 -28.67 -19.84
CA VAL A 204 12.55 -29.77 -19.00
C VAL A 204 13.05 -29.59 -17.57
N ALA A 205 14.35 -29.31 -17.40
CA ALA A 205 14.92 -28.97 -16.10
C ALA A 205 14.26 -27.72 -15.52
N TYR A 206 14.03 -26.68 -16.34
CA TYR A 206 13.32 -25.48 -15.91
C TYR A 206 11.92 -25.79 -15.35
N SER A 207 11.11 -26.54 -16.10
CA SER A 207 9.73 -26.84 -15.72
C SER A 207 9.63 -27.61 -14.39
N ARG A 208 10.59 -28.50 -14.12
CA ARG A 208 10.63 -29.36 -12.92
C ARG A 208 11.36 -28.74 -11.73
N GLY A 209 12.14 -27.70 -11.96
CA GLY A 209 12.95 -27.06 -10.91
C GLY A 209 12.12 -26.30 -9.89
N SER A 210 12.63 -26.23 -8.67
CA SER A 210 12.25 -25.24 -7.66
C SER A 210 12.46 -23.82 -8.18
N PHE A 211 11.84 -22.84 -7.53
CA PHE A 211 11.99 -21.43 -7.95
C PHE A 211 13.47 -20.98 -7.96
N GLY A 212 14.27 -21.40 -6.98
CA GLY A 212 15.70 -21.08 -6.95
C GLY A 212 16.47 -21.69 -8.13
N GLU A 213 16.18 -22.94 -8.50
CA GLU A 213 16.77 -23.59 -9.68
C GLU A 213 16.35 -22.88 -10.97
N LYS A 214 15.07 -22.50 -11.08
CA LYS A 214 14.54 -21.72 -12.21
C LYS A 214 15.28 -20.40 -12.36
N VAL A 215 15.43 -19.63 -11.29
CA VAL A 215 16.21 -18.38 -11.29
C VAL A 215 17.66 -18.64 -11.71
N GLY A 216 18.29 -19.71 -11.21
CA GLY A 216 19.65 -20.09 -11.59
C GLY A 216 19.82 -20.33 -13.09
N LEU A 217 18.82 -20.94 -13.75
CA LEU A 217 18.82 -21.19 -15.20
C LEU A 217 18.66 -19.92 -16.04
N VAL A 218 18.06 -18.86 -15.50
CA VAL A 218 17.78 -17.59 -16.22
C VAL A 218 18.47 -16.38 -15.59
N LYS A 219 19.49 -16.59 -14.75
CA LYS A 219 20.14 -15.55 -13.94
C LYS A 219 20.69 -14.37 -14.75
N ASP A 220 21.06 -14.59 -16.01
CA ASP A 220 21.56 -13.58 -16.95
C ASP A 220 20.44 -12.74 -17.59
N ARG A 221 19.17 -13.09 -17.37
CA ARG A 221 17.98 -12.45 -17.94
C ARG A 221 17.06 -11.81 -16.92
N VAL A 222 17.34 -12.00 -15.63
CA VAL A 222 16.62 -11.36 -14.53
C VAL A 222 17.50 -10.30 -13.85
N PRO A 223 16.91 -9.31 -13.17
CA PRO A 223 17.69 -8.31 -12.43
C PRO A 223 18.60 -8.96 -11.39
N GLU A 224 19.82 -8.43 -11.23
CA GLU A 224 20.79 -8.90 -10.26
C GLU A 224 20.24 -8.90 -8.82
N PHE A 225 19.40 -7.92 -8.49
CA PHE A 225 18.71 -7.87 -7.21
C PHE A 225 17.91 -9.14 -6.94
N LEU A 226 17.14 -9.65 -7.92
CA LEU A 226 16.38 -10.90 -7.76
C LEU A 226 17.30 -12.12 -7.54
N ASN A 227 18.43 -12.18 -8.25
CA ASN A 227 19.42 -13.25 -8.07
C ASN A 227 20.03 -13.23 -6.65
N ASN A 228 20.27 -12.03 -6.11
CA ASN A 228 20.92 -11.82 -4.83
C ASN A 228 19.95 -11.89 -3.64
N THR A 229 18.64 -11.99 -3.89
CA THR A 229 17.61 -12.04 -2.84
C THR A 229 16.72 -13.29 -2.95
N PRO A 230 17.27 -14.52 -2.88
CA PRO A 230 16.47 -15.74 -2.92
C PRO A 230 15.44 -15.81 -1.78
N GLN A 231 15.76 -15.20 -0.62
CA GLN A 231 14.84 -15.10 0.51
C GLN A 231 13.51 -14.41 0.20
N LEU A 232 13.43 -13.54 -0.81
CA LEU A 232 12.19 -12.84 -1.15
C LEU A 232 11.08 -13.82 -1.52
N TYR A 233 11.38 -14.76 -2.42
CA TYR A 233 10.41 -15.79 -2.82
C TYR A 233 10.09 -16.73 -1.66
N SER A 234 11.11 -17.13 -0.88
CA SER A 234 10.90 -17.97 0.31
C SER A 234 9.95 -17.31 1.30
N ILE A 235 10.11 -16.01 1.60
CA ILE A 235 9.23 -15.25 2.49
C ILE A 235 7.80 -15.20 1.93
N LEU A 236 7.64 -14.87 0.65
CA LEU A 236 6.32 -14.80 0.02
C LEU A 236 5.63 -16.17 0.01
N SER A 237 6.37 -17.24 -0.28
CA SER A 237 5.83 -18.60 -0.26
C SER A 237 5.46 -19.03 1.16
N GLU A 238 6.31 -18.76 2.15
CA GLU A 238 6.06 -19.10 3.56
C GLU A 238 4.85 -18.35 4.11
N GLY A 239 4.72 -17.07 3.75
CA GLY A 239 3.60 -16.22 4.15
C GLY A 239 2.24 -16.76 3.71
N LEU A 240 2.19 -17.51 2.60
CA LEU A 240 0.98 -18.14 2.08
C LEU A 240 0.61 -19.45 2.79
N HIS A 241 1.59 -20.14 3.37
CA HIS A 241 1.40 -21.48 3.90
C HIS A 241 1.34 -21.52 5.42
N GLN A 242 2.13 -20.69 6.10
CA GLN A 242 2.36 -20.81 7.54
C GLN A 242 2.06 -19.54 8.35
N TRP A 243 2.05 -18.36 7.73
CA TRP A 243 1.92 -17.11 8.49
C TRP A 243 0.47 -16.67 8.67
N SER A 244 0.21 -15.95 9.76
CA SER A 244 -1.06 -15.27 9.95
C SER A 244 -1.12 -13.99 9.09
N ASN A 245 -2.33 -13.49 8.87
CA ASN A 245 -2.55 -12.27 8.10
C ASN A 245 -1.90 -11.04 8.75
N GLU A 246 -1.86 -11.00 10.09
CA GLU A 246 -1.18 -9.95 10.86
C GLU A 246 0.32 -10.00 10.65
N ARG A 247 0.93 -11.20 10.65
CA ARG A 247 2.37 -11.36 10.39
C ARG A 247 2.72 -10.97 8.95
N CYS A 248 1.89 -11.32 7.97
CA CYS A 248 2.08 -10.86 6.58
C CYS A 248 1.97 -9.33 6.50
N GLY A 249 1.03 -8.71 7.22
CA GLY A 249 0.88 -7.26 7.30
C GLY A 249 2.09 -6.55 7.88
N ALA A 250 2.77 -7.14 8.86
CA ALA A 250 3.96 -6.55 9.48
C ALA A 250 5.15 -6.37 8.52
N VAL A 251 5.18 -7.11 7.41
CA VAL A 251 6.28 -7.04 6.42
C VAL A 251 5.82 -6.64 5.02
N ILE A 252 4.52 -6.36 4.82
CA ILE A 252 3.94 -6.19 3.49
C ILE A 252 4.58 -5.03 2.73
N ASP A 253 4.83 -3.90 3.38
CA ASP A 253 5.43 -2.72 2.74
C ASP A 253 6.87 -3.01 2.26
N LEU A 254 7.62 -3.84 2.99
CA LEU A 254 8.95 -4.29 2.56
C LEU A 254 8.85 -5.21 1.34
N MET A 255 7.85 -6.09 1.28
CA MET A 255 7.62 -6.97 0.14
C MET A 255 7.17 -6.18 -1.09
N GLU A 256 6.26 -5.22 -0.93
CA GLU A 256 5.83 -4.29 -2.00
C GLU A 256 7.02 -3.52 -2.56
N LEU A 257 7.90 -2.99 -1.69
CA LEU A 257 9.11 -2.28 -2.09
C LEU A 257 10.10 -3.18 -2.86
N ALA A 258 10.33 -4.40 -2.37
CA ALA A 258 11.25 -5.33 -3.03
C ALA A 258 10.77 -5.71 -4.44
N ILE A 259 9.47 -5.96 -4.59
CA ILE A 259 8.86 -6.24 -5.89
C ILE A 259 8.91 -5.02 -6.81
N ASP A 260 8.64 -3.82 -6.28
CA ASP A 260 8.77 -2.58 -7.06
C ASP A 260 10.19 -2.37 -7.60
N LEU A 261 11.22 -2.60 -6.78
CA LEU A 261 12.62 -2.52 -7.20
C LEU A 261 12.95 -3.49 -8.34
N ILE A 262 12.46 -4.73 -8.26
CA ILE A 262 12.65 -5.73 -9.32
C ILE A 262 11.96 -5.27 -10.60
N LEU A 263 10.69 -4.87 -10.49
CA LEU A 263 9.87 -4.42 -11.60
C LEU A 263 10.48 -3.20 -12.30
N LYS A 264 10.99 -2.24 -11.52
CA LYS A 264 11.75 -1.08 -12.01
C LYS A 264 12.97 -1.50 -12.81
N LYS A 265 13.77 -2.44 -12.31
CA LYS A 265 14.98 -2.90 -13.01
C LYS A 265 14.66 -3.63 -14.32
N VAL A 266 13.61 -4.47 -14.33
CA VAL A 266 13.13 -5.12 -15.56
C VAL A 266 12.67 -4.08 -16.59
N ALA A 267 11.94 -3.07 -16.13
CA ALA A 267 11.44 -1.98 -16.96
C ALA A 267 12.58 -1.13 -17.58
N GLU A 268 13.53 -0.71 -16.76
CA GLU A 268 14.73 0.04 -17.18
C GLU A 268 15.50 -0.74 -18.25
N GLU A 269 15.70 -2.05 -18.04
CA GLU A 269 16.44 -2.90 -18.98
C GLU A 269 15.68 -3.11 -20.31
N LYS A 270 14.36 -3.29 -20.26
CA LYS A 270 13.52 -3.39 -21.48
C LYS A 270 13.57 -2.10 -22.29
N LEU A 271 13.50 -0.94 -21.64
CA LEU A 271 13.59 0.35 -22.31
C LEU A 271 14.97 0.52 -22.96
N ARG A 272 16.04 0.26 -22.22
CA ARG A 272 17.42 0.32 -22.71
C ARG A 272 17.61 -0.53 -23.96
N LYS A 273 17.20 -1.81 -23.92
CA LYS A 273 17.28 -2.72 -25.08
C LYS A 273 16.50 -2.21 -26.29
N SER A 274 15.31 -1.64 -26.07
CA SER A 274 14.48 -1.07 -27.14
C SER A 274 15.15 0.15 -27.78
N GLU A 275 15.73 1.04 -26.99
CA GLU A 275 16.45 2.23 -27.48
C GLU A 275 17.72 1.85 -28.24
N GLU A 276 18.50 0.89 -27.74
CA GLU A 276 19.67 0.34 -28.41
C GLU A 276 19.29 -0.26 -29.77
N GLU A 277 18.23 -1.06 -29.82
CA GLU A 277 17.76 -1.68 -31.07
C GLU A 277 17.27 -0.64 -32.08
N ARG A 278 16.48 0.34 -31.64
CA ARG A 278 16.01 1.44 -32.51
C ARG A 278 17.19 2.24 -33.07
N THR A 279 18.19 2.52 -32.24
CA THR A 279 19.40 3.23 -32.63
C THR A 279 20.21 2.39 -33.63
N ARG A 280 20.38 1.09 -33.38
CA ARG A 280 21.07 0.16 -34.28
C ARG A 280 20.40 0.10 -35.65
N ILE A 281 19.08 -0.04 -35.70
CA ILE A 281 18.31 -0.05 -36.96
C ILE A 281 18.47 1.29 -37.70
N ALA A 282 18.38 2.42 -36.99
CA ALA A 282 18.55 3.75 -37.58
C ALA A 282 19.95 3.95 -38.17
N LEU A 283 20.99 3.54 -37.45
CA LEU A 283 22.38 3.58 -37.92
C LEU A 283 22.61 2.68 -39.14
N GLN A 284 22.06 1.47 -39.15
CA GLN A 284 22.15 0.55 -40.31
C GLN A 284 21.47 1.15 -41.55
N LYS A 285 20.31 1.80 -41.37
CA LYS A 285 19.59 2.47 -42.45
C LYS A 285 20.34 3.68 -43.00
N LEU A 286 21.02 4.44 -42.13
CA LEU A 286 21.87 5.55 -42.57
C LEU A 286 23.10 5.05 -43.33
N ALA A 287 23.76 4.01 -42.82
CA ALA A 287 24.95 3.43 -43.45
C ALA A 287 24.67 2.91 -44.87
N SER A 288 23.50 2.32 -45.11
CA SER A 288 23.11 1.83 -46.44
C SER A 288 22.79 2.94 -47.45
N GLN A 289 22.60 4.18 -46.99
CA GLN A 289 22.32 5.36 -47.81
C GLN A 289 23.56 6.21 -48.08
N MET A 290 24.70 5.90 -47.45
CA MET A 290 25.94 6.64 -47.68
C MET A 290 26.54 6.28 -49.04
N PRO A 291 26.90 7.27 -49.89
CA PRO A 291 27.55 7.00 -51.17
C PRO A 291 28.93 6.36 -50.95
N ALA A 292 29.32 5.46 -51.87
CA ALA A 292 30.62 4.81 -51.84
C ALA A 292 31.75 5.85 -51.81
N ARG A 293 32.72 5.65 -50.92
CA ARG A 293 33.87 6.54 -50.74
C ARG A 293 34.66 6.61 -52.07
N PRO A 294 34.88 7.79 -52.68
CA PRO A 294 35.70 7.89 -53.88
C PRO A 294 37.13 7.49 -53.53
N THR A 295 37.65 6.49 -54.25
CA THR A 295 39.03 5.98 -54.18
C THR A 295 40.02 6.94 -54.82
#